data_AF-A0A965KGS6-F1
#
_entry.id   AF-A0A965KGS6-F1
#
_cell.length_a   1.000
_cell.length_b   1.000
_cell.length_c   1.000
_cell.angle_alpha   90.00
_cell.angle_beta   90.00
_cell.angle_gamma   90.00
#
_symmetry.space_group_name_H-M   'P 1'
#
loop_
_entity.id
_entity.type
_entity.pdbx_description
1 polymer ?
#
loop_
_entity_poly.entity_id
_entity_poly.type
_entity_poly.pdbx_seq_one_letter_code
_entity_poly.pdbx_strand_id
1 'polypeptide(L)'
;MSNVVVIGVFDGVHKGHQSILDRAKEIADGRKIVALTFDPHPTTVFAPDRAPTLLTTLADRVVLLKIHGADQVAVMKFDAKFAAMSPEDFVNQILIKQLEAGDVIVGEN
;
A
#
# COMPACT_ATOMS: atom_id res chain seq x y z
N MET A 1 -14.51 -1.27 13.85
CA MET A 1 -13.46 -0.27 14.13
C MET A 1 -12.81 0.02 12.80
N SER A 2 -12.57 1.29 12.46
CA SER A 2 -11.89 1.65 11.23
C SER A 2 -10.41 1.30 11.28
N ASN A 3 -9.78 1.04 10.13
CA ASN A 3 -8.39 0.61 10.01
C ASN A 3 -7.45 1.79 9.80
N VAL A 4 -6.16 1.62 10.14
CA VAL A 4 -5.09 2.52 9.69
C VAL A 4 -4.51 1.95 8.39
N VAL A 5 -4.58 2.72 7.31
CA VAL A 5 -4.10 2.29 5.99
C VAL A 5 -2.79 2.97 5.67
N VAL A 6 -1.75 2.19 5.35
CA VAL A 6 -0.51 2.72 4.75
C VAL A 6 -0.49 2.41 3.26
N ILE A 7 -0.14 3.38 2.42
CA ILE A 7 -0.20 3.22 0.97
C ILE A 7 1.19 3.39 0.34
N GLY A 8 1.59 2.44 -0.49
CA GLY A 8 2.87 2.51 -1.20
C GLY A 8 3.18 1.29 -2.06
N VAL A 9 4.14 1.44 -2.97
CA VAL A 9 4.63 0.30 -3.77
C VAL A 9 5.36 -0.71 -2.87
N PHE A 10 6.04 -0.22 -1.83
CA PHE A 10 6.67 -1.04 -0.79
C PHE A 10 7.70 -2.06 -1.30
N ASP A 11 8.25 -1.86 -2.50
CA ASP A 11 9.26 -2.77 -3.03
C ASP A 11 10.52 -2.78 -2.15
N GLY A 12 10.98 -3.97 -1.78
CA GLY A 12 12.07 -4.17 -0.83
C GLY A 12 11.81 -3.79 0.63
N VAL A 13 10.66 -3.17 0.97
CA VAL A 13 10.29 -2.76 2.35
C VAL A 13 11.47 -2.13 3.11
N HIS A 14 12.19 -1.22 2.45
CA HIS A 14 13.38 -0.56 3.00
C HIS A 14 13.06 0.33 4.22
N LYS A 15 14.08 0.89 4.87
CA LYS A 15 13.94 1.70 6.09
C LYS A 15 12.89 2.82 6.00
N GLY A 16 12.78 3.53 4.87
CA GLY A 16 11.70 4.52 4.68
C GLY A 16 10.28 3.94 4.79
N HIS A 17 10.03 2.78 4.18
CA HIS A 17 8.76 2.06 4.30
C HIS A 17 8.51 1.58 5.74
N GLN A 18 9.56 1.11 6.41
CA GLN A 18 9.48 0.68 7.81
C GLN A 18 9.07 1.84 8.72
N SER A 19 9.61 3.05 8.50
CA SER A 19 9.22 4.25 9.26
C SER A 19 7.73 4.61 9.07
N ILE A 20 7.16 4.41 7.88
CA ILE A 20 5.72 4.60 7.64
C ILE A 20 4.90 3.59 8.46
N LEU A 21 5.32 2.32 8.48
CA LEU A 21 4.68 1.28 9.28
C LEU A 21 4.81 1.53 10.79
N ASP A 22 5.97 2.01 11.24
CA ASP A 22 6.18 2.36 12.64
C ASP A 22 5.26 3.52 13.06
N ARG A 23 5.08 4.53 12.20
CA ARG A 23 4.10 5.59 12.43
C ARG A 23 2.67 5.05 12.50
N ALA A 24 2.32 4.06 11.67
CA ALA A 24 1.02 3.41 11.74
C ALA A 24 0.79 2.72 13.09
N LYS A 25 1.81 2.02 13.63
CA LYS A 25 1.74 1.37 14.95
C LYS A 25 1.49 2.36 16.08
N GLU A 26 2.13 3.52 16.03
CA GLU A 26 1.97 4.57 17.05
C GLU A 26 0.52 5.08 17.14
N ILE A 27 -0.17 5.20 16.01
CA ILE A 27 -1.52 5.76 15.96
C ILE A 27 -2.62 4.69 15.91
N ALA A 28 -2.27 3.41 15.73
CA ALA A 28 -3.23 2.34 15.54
C ALA A 28 -4.19 2.22 16.73
N ASP A 29 -3.72 2.40 17.96
CA ASP A 29 -4.57 2.34 19.18
C ASP A 29 -5.48 1.09 19.21
N GLY A 30 -4.89 -0.08 18.93
CA GLY A 30 -5.59 -1.37 18.87
C GLY A 30 -6.38 -1.63 17.57
N ARG A 31 -6.41 -0.69 16.63
CA ARG A 31 -6.97 -0.88 15.28
C ARG A 31 -6.01 -1.66 14.39
N LYS A 32 -6.53 -2.28 13.33
CA LYS A 32 -5.69 -3.03 12.38
C LYS A 32 -4.94 -2.07 11.46
N ILE A 33 -3.71 -2.44 11.14
CA ILE A 33 -2.88 -1.79 10.13
C ILE A 33 -2.98 -2.57 8.82
N VAL A 34 -3.43 -1.90 7.76
CA VAL A 34 -3.53 -2.46 6.42
C VAL A 34 -2.50 -1.80 5.51
N ALA A 35 -1.58 -2.57 4.97
CA ALA A 35 -0.67 -2.10 3.93
C ALA A 35 -1.30 -2.28 2.54
N LEU A 36 -1.67 -1.17 1.90
CA LEU A 36 -2.13 -1.14 0.53
C LEU A 36 -0.94 -1.03 -0.43
N THR A 37 -0.75 -2.06 -1.24
CA THR A 37 0.31 -2.13 -2.25
C THR A 37 -0.24 -2.46 -3.63
N PHE A 38 0.62 -2.43 -4.65
CA PHE A 38 0.25 -2.50 -6.05
C PHE A 38 1.04 -3.58 -6.78
N ASP A 39 0.33 -4.40 -7.56
CA ASP A 39 0.92 -5.37 -8.47
C ASP A 39 0.11 -5.44 -9.78
N PRO A 40 0.71 -5.34 -10.97
CA PRO A 40 2.13 -5.10 -11.21
C PRO A 40 2.56 -3.68 -10.77
N HIS A 41 3.86 -3.41 -10.79
CA HIS A 41 4.40 -2.10 -10.42
C HIS A 41 3.79 -0.98 -11.29
N PRO A 42 3.31 0.17 -10.76
CA PRO A 42 2.60 1.18 -11.55
C PRO A 42 3.31 1.64 -12.83
N THR A 43 4.64 1.75 -12.80
CA THR A 43 5.47 2.05 -13.98
C THR A 43 5.27 1.05 -15.13
N THR A 44 4.92 -0.22 -14.89
CA THR A 44 4.62 -1.17 -15.97
C THR A 44 3.40 -0.78 -16.79
N VAL A 45 2.51 0.05 -16.23
CA VAL A 45 1.32 0.56 -16.93
C VAL A 45 1.63 1.88 -17.62
N PHE A 46 2.30 2.81 -16.94
CA PHE A 46 2.55 4.15 -17.49
C PHE A 46 3.76 4.23 -18.45
N ALA A 47 4.79 3.43 -18.20
CA ALA A 47 6.02 3.41 -18.97
C ALA A 47 6.63 1.99 -18.97
N PRO A 48 6.05 1.04 -19.72
CA PRO A 48 6.48 -0.35 -19.74
C PRO A 48 7.98 -0.54 -19.98
N ASP A 49 8.56 0.25 -20.89
CA ASP A 49 10.00 0.21 -21.24
C ASP A 49 10.92 0.72 -20.11
N ARG A 50 10.35 1.31 -19.06
CA ARG A 50 11.06 1.84 -17.88
C ARG A 50 10.65 1.12 -16.60
N ALA A 51 10.00 -0.04 -16.70
CA ALA A 51 9.64 -0.83 -15.54
C ALA A 51 10.90 -1.15 -14.71
N PRO A 52 10.90 -0.88 -13.40
CA PRO A 52 12.06 -1.18 -12.57
C PRO A 52 12.26 -2.68 -12.43
N THR A 53 13.51 -3.08 -12.21
CA THR A 53 13.78 -4.42 -11.65
C THR A 53 13.31 -4.42 -10.20
N LEU A 54 12.43 -5.36 -9.86
CA LEU A 54 11.89 -5.46 -8.50
C LEU A 54 12.95 -5.99 -7.53
N LEU A 55 13.05 -5.36 -6.35
CA LEU A 55 13.93 -5.78 -5.27
C LEU A 55 13.44 -7.06 -4.60
N THR A 56 12.13 -7.27 -4.54
CA THR A 56 11.52 -8.46 -3.94
C THR A 56 10.37 -8.98 -4.79
N THR A 57 10.06 -10.27 -4.64
CA THR A 57 8.80 -10.81 -5.17
C THR A 57 7.61 -10.24 -4.42
N LEU A 58 6.41 -10.27 -5.02
CA LEU A 58 5.18 -9.89 -4.31
C LEU A 58 4.98 -10.72 -3.02
N ALA A 59 5.26 -12.02 -3.08
CA ALA A 59 5.14 -12.91 -1.93
C ALA A 59 6.07 -12.47 -0.78
N ASP A 60 7.34 -12.20 -1.08
CA ASP A 60 8.30 -11.72 -0.08
C ASP A 60 7.91 -10.33 0.45
N ARG A 61 7.41 -9.45 -0.43
CA ARG A 61 6.90 -8.13 -0.02
C ARG A 61 5.77 -8.23 0.98
N VAL A 62 4.80 -9.13 0.75
CA VAL A 62 3.70 -9.40 1.70
C VAL A 62 4.24 -9.90 3.04
N VAL A 63 5.21 -10.83 3.01
CA VAL A 63 5.85 -11.35 4.24
C VAL A 63 6.58 -10.24 5.00
N LEU A 64 7.37 -9.43 4.30
CA LEU A 64 8.13 -8.32 4.88
C LEU A 64 7.20 -7.26 5.49
N LEU A 65 6.14 -6.87 4.80
CA LEU A 65 5.14 -5.93 5.33
C LEU A 65 4.52 -6.45 6.64
N LYS A 66 4.21 -7.75 6.71
CA LYS A 66 3.70 -8.38 7.94
C LYS A 66 4.73 -8.42 9.06
N ILE A 67 5.98 -8.79 8.75
CA ILE A 67 7.09 -8.77 9.73
C ILE A 67 7.27 -7.37 10.32
N HIS A 68 7.11 -6.33 9.49
CA HIS A 68 7.25 -4.94 9.90
C HIS A 68 5.97 -4.32 10.46
N GLY A 69 4.91 -5.11 10.69
CA GLY A 69 3.77 -4.73 11.52
C GLY A 69 2.46 -4.43 10.80
N ALA A 70 2.34 -4.75 9.52
CA ALA A 70 1.03 -4.79 8.88
C ALA A 70 0.25 -6.04 9.34
N ASP A 71 -0.97 -5.87 9.84
CA ASP A 71 -1.87 -7.00 10.15
C ASP A 71 -2.39 -7.65 8.86
N GLN A 72 -2.64 -6.83 7.84
CA GLN A 72 -3.11 -7.25 6.53
C GLN A 72 -2.37 -6.53 5.42
N VAL A 73 -2.27 -7.18 4.26
CA VAL A 73 -1.73 -6.59 3.05
C VAL A 73 -2.80 -6.67 1.97
N ALA A 74 -3.28 -5.52 1.53
CA ALA A 74 -4.19 -5.39 0.40
C ALA A 74 -3.35 -5.16 -0.86
N VAL A 75 -3.45 -6.08 -1.83
CA VAL A 75 -2.76 -5.96 -3.12
C VAL A 75 -3.77 -5.51 -4.16
N MET A 76 -3.62 -4.28 -4.64
CA MET A 76 -4.43 -3.77 -5.73
C MET A 76 -3.80 -4.12 -7.07
N LYS A 77 -4.62 -4.68 -7.95
CA LYS A 77 -4.23 -4.85 -9.35
C LYS A 77 -4.07 -3.48 -9.99
N PHE A 78 -2.84 -3.10 -10.32
CA PHE A 78 -2.57 -1.83 -11.00
C PHE A 78 -2.64 -2.04 -12.52
N ASP A 79 -3.79 -1.74 -13.11
CA ASP A 79 -4.02 -1.80 -14.55
C ASP A 79 -4.55 -0.45 -15.07
N ALA A 80 -4.78 -0.36 -16.39
CA ALA A 80 -5.28 0.87 -17.02
C ALA A 80 -6.64 1.33 -16.45
N LYS A 81 -7.49 0.41 -15.98
CA LYS A 81 -8.77 0.75 -15.36
C LYS A 81 -8.55 1.39 -14.00
N PHE A 82 -7.65 0.82 -13.18
CA PHE A 82 -7.30 1.44 -11.90
C PHE A 82 -6.61 2.79 -12.09
N ALA A 83 -5.68 2.89 -13.05
CA ALA A 83 -4.99 4.14 -13.36
C ALA A 83 -5.93 5.27 -13.83
N ALA A 84 -7.08 4.93 -14.42
CA ALA A 84 -8.11 5.88 -14.83
C ALA A 84 -9.15 6.19 -13.75
N MET A 85 -9.07 5.57 -12.58
CA MET A 85 -9.98 5.84 -11.45
C MET A 85 -9.78 7.26 -10.93
N SER A 86 -10.86 7.99 -10.67
CA SER A 86 -10.76 9.31 -10.09
C SER A 86 -10.25 9.22 -8.64
N PRO A 87 -9.59 10.28 -8.13
CA PRO A 87 -9.21 10.35 -6.72
C PRO A 87 -10.40 10.14 -5.77
N GLU A 88 -11.56 10.72 -6.10
CA GLU A 88 -12.77 10.61 -5.29
C GLU A 88 -13.29 9.17 -5.24
N ASP A 89 -13.26 8.45 -6.36
CA ASP A 89 -13.65 7.04 -6.41
C ASP A 89 -12.64 6.16 -5.66
N PHE A 90 -11.35 6.46 -5.74
CA PHE A 90 -10.34 5.75 -4.97
C PHE A 90 -10.60 5.88 -3.47
N VAL A 91 -10.84 7.11 -2.99
CA VAL A 91 -11.16 7.36 -1.57
C VAL A 91 -12.46 6.64 -1.16
N ASN A 92 -13.55 6.86 -1.89
CA ASN A 92 -14.86 6.35 -1.48
C ASN A 92 -14.97 4.83 -1.62
N GLN A 93 -14.53 4.28 -2.75
CA GLN A 93 -14.74 2.87 -3.09
C GLN A 93 -13.66 1.94 -2.53
N ILE A 94 -12.41 2.41 -2.45
CA ILE A 94 -11.30 1.58 -1.99
C ILE A 94 -11.03 1.86 -0.51
N LEU A 95 -10.65 3.10 -0.16
CA LEU A 95 -10.21 3.40 1.20
C LEU A 95 -11.34 3.29 2.22
N ILE A 96 -12.48 3.94 1.97
CA ILE A 96 -13.60 3.96 2.91
C ILE A 96 -14.39 2.65 2.84
N LYS A 97 -14.88 2.26 1.65
CA LYS A 97 -15.83 1.15 1.53
C LYS A 97 -15.19 -0.24 1.67
N GLN A 98 -14.00 -0.46 1.10
CA GLN A 98 -13.38 -1.79 1.10
C GLN A 98 -12.37 -1.97 2.23
N LEU A 99 -11.56 -0.95 2.50
CA LEU A 99 -10.52 -1.01 3.52
C LEU A 99 -10.95 -0.44 4.87
N GLU A 100 -12.15 0.15 4.96
CA GLU A 100 -12.69 0.73 6.19
C GLU A 100 -11.72 1.71 6.85
N ALA A 101 -10.99 2.50 6.05
CA ALA A 101 -9.94 3.40 6.52
C ALA A 101 -10.51 4.50 7.43
N GLY A 102 -9.92 4.64 8.61
CA GLY A 102 -10.12 5.75 9.53
C GLY A 102 -8.98 6.76 9.49
N ASP A 103 -7.77 6.26 9.28
CA ASP A 103 -6.56 7.06 9.06
C ASP A 103 -5.80 6.51 7.84
N VAL A 104 -5.13 7.41 7.11
CA VAL A 104 -4.31 7.06 5.95
C VAL A 104 -2.94 7.70 6.13
N ILE A 105 -1.88 6.90 5.93
CA ILE A 105 -0.49 7.37 5.98
C ILE A 105 0.17 7.09 4.63
N VAL A 106 0.82 8.11 4.09
CA VAL A 106 1.60 8.05 2.86
C VAL A 106 2.99 8.61 3.12
N GLY A 107 3.98 8.12 2.37
CA GLY A 107 5.32 8.71 2.37
C GLY A 107 5.33 10.03 1.60
N GLU A 108 6.22 10.94 2.01
CA GLU A 108 6.61 12.09 1.19
C GLU A 108 7.58 11.62 0.11
N ASN A 109 7.35 12.02 -1.15
CA ASN A 109 8.10 11.57 -2.33
C ASN A 109 8.92 12.72 -2.92
#